data_AF-A0A2S6PM31-F1
#
_entry.id   AF-A0A2S6PM31-F1
#
_cell.length_a   1.000
_cell.length_b   1.000
_cell.length_c   1.000
_cell.angle_alpha   90.00
_cell.angle_beta   90.00
_cell.angle_gamma   90.00
#
_symmetry.space_group_name_H-M   'P 1'
#
loop_
_entity.id
_entity.type
_entity.pdbx_description
1 polymer ?
#
loop_
_entity_poly.entity_id
_entity_poly.type
_entity_poly.pdbx_seq_one_letter_code
_entity_poly.pdbx_strand_id
1 'polypeptide(L)'
;MNRTTAAMTAGILLALTGCTSSSDDAKPKAAPSPAASTPEYTAADCRALLERSYEADAPSDVSAHPECAHLPHDQYIELASSVIAGHKDDIINDASNEIAWDQAWDATPTEQQEVVCDRLITDGTDIVGQELADAAAEPSGDEADMAAYFLDEKC
;
A
#
# COMPACT_ATOMS: atom_id res chain seq x y z
N MET A 1 15.04 15.92 -29.06
CA MET A 1 14.09 16.94 -29.58
C MET A 1 13.34 16.34 -30.76
N ASN A 2 12.13 15.82 -30.55
CA ASN A 2 11.16 15.59 -31.61
C ASN A 2 9.83 16.20 -31.14
N ARG A 3 9.25 17.02 -32.02
CA ARG A 3 8.10 17.90 -31.81
C ARG A 3 6.77 17.17 -32.02
N THR A 4 5.73 17.75 -31.40
CA THR A 4 4.32 17.87 -31.87
C THR A 4 3.51 16.57 -31.97
N THR A 5 2.25 16.47 -31.50
CA THR A 5 1.13 17.37 -31.75
C THR A 5 -0.03 17.08 -30.77
N ALA A 6 -0.67 18.12 -30.26
CA ALA A 6 -1.95 18.05 -29.56
C ALA A 6 -3.10 17.79 -30.56
N ALA A 7 -4.10 17.00 -30.18
CA ALA A 7 -5.38 16.96 -30.86
C ALA A 7 -6.52 16.86 -29.83
N MET A 8 -7.14 18.02 -29.57
CA MET A 8 -8.48 18.12 -29.02
C MET A 8 -9.48 17.60 -30.05
N THR A 9 -10.43 16.77 -29.63
CA THR A 9 -11.66 16.55 -30.39
C THR A 9 -12.86 16.72 -29.48
N ALA A 10 -13.57 17.81 -29.75
CA ALA A 10 -14.85 18.19 -29.18
C ALA A 10 -16.00 17.40 -29.82
N GLY A 11 -17.03 17.14 -29.01
CA GLY A 11 -18.46 17.35 -29.32
C GLY A 11 -19.09 16.60 -30.49
N ILE A 12 -19.97 15.64 -30.19
CA ILE A 12 -21.04 15.14 -31.06
C ILE A 12 -22.24 14.82 -30.13
N LEU A 13 -23.19 15.74 -29.98
CA LEU A 13 -24.46 15.86 -30.70
C LEU A 13 -25.64 15.20 -29.96
N LEU A 14 -26.39 16.05 -29.26
CA LEU A 14 -27.76 15.82 -28.85
C LEU A 14 -28.63 15.62 -30.10
N ALA A 15 -29.09 14.40 -30.35
CA ALA A 15 -30.16 14.13 -31.28
C ALA A 15 -31.51 14.25 -30.54
N LEU A 16 -32.14 15.43 -30.63
CA LEU A 16 -33.57 15.60 -30.42
C LEU A 16 -34.30 15.13 -31.67
N THR A 17 -35.02 14.03 -31.60
CA THR A 17 -35.96 13.62 -32.65
C THR A 17 -37.35 13.39 -32.05
N GLY A 18 -38.25 14.31 -32.40
CA GLY A 18 -39.61 13.98 -32.83
C GLY A 18 -40.70 13.80 -31.77
N CYS A 19 -41.38 14.90 -31.45
CA CYS A 19 -42.79 14.86 -31.06
C CYS A 19 -43.63 14.32 -32.24
N THR A 20 -44.37 13.24 -32.03
CA THR A 20 -45.57 12.94 -32.81
C THR A 20 -46.70 12.61 -31.84
N SER A 21 -47.75 13.42 -31.88
CA SER A 21 -48.97 13.23 -31.12
C SER A 21 -49.72 12.00 -31.61
N SER A 22 -50.04 11.09 -30.70
CA SER A 22 -51.21 10.21 -30.79
C SER A 22 -51.61 9.85 -29.37
N SER A 23 -52.83 10.26 -29.02
CA SER A 23 -53.48 9.97 -27.75
C SER A 23 -53.96 8.52 -27.75
N ASP A 24 -53.30 7.69 -26.95
CA ASP A 24 -53.85 6.42 -26.47
C ASP A 24 -53.55 6.33 -24.98
N ASP A 25 -54.60 6.38 -24.17
CA ASP A 25 -54.57 6.16 -22.72
C ASP A 25 -54.14 4.72 -22.40
N ALA A 26 -52.83 4.50 -22.38
CA ALA A 26 -52.22 3.29 -21.86
C ALA A 26 -51.71 3.55 -20.43
N LYS A 27 -52.20 2.75 -19.47
CA LYS A 27 -51.69 2.66 -18.09
C LYS A 27 -50.16 2.78 -18.06
N PRO A 28 -49.56 3.56 -17.15
CA PRO A 28 -48.11 3.69 -17.08
C PRO A 28 -47.50 2.31 -16.79
N LYS A 29 -46.84 1.76 -17.80
CA LYS A 29 -45.97 0.60 -17.66
C LYS A 29 -44.84 1.05 -16.75
N ALA A 30 -44.66 0.38 -15.61
CA ALA A 30 -43.59 0.68 -14.66
C ALA A 30 -42.27 0.84 -15.44
N ALA A 31 -41.61 1.99 -15.27
CA ALA A 31 -40.31 2.23 -15.87
C ALA A 31 -39.34 1.12 -15.42
N PRO A 32 -38.45 0.63 -16.30
CA PRO A 32 -37.42 -0.29 -15.87
C PRO A 32 -36.66 0.36 -14.72
N SER A 33 -36.66 -0.30 -13.56
CA SER A 33 -35.87 0.11 -12.41
C SER A 33 -34.42 0.25 -12.88
N PRO A 34 -33.69 1.32 -12.50
CA PRO A 34 -32.27 1.43 -12.83
C PRO A 34 -31.60 0.15 -12.35
N ALA A 35 -30.91 -0.56 -13.25
CA ALA A 35 -30.05 -1.64 -12.85
C ALA A 35 -29.06 -1.07 -11.84
N ALA A 36 -28.95 -1.70 -10.66
CA ALA A 36 -27.98 -1.28 -9.67
C ALA A 36 -26.61 -1.29 -10.33
N SER A 37 -25.96 -0.12 -10.38
CA SER A 37 -24.59 -0.01 -10.86
C SER A 37 -23.73 -0.93 -10.00
N THR A 38 -22.97 -1.81 -10.63
CA THR A 38 -21.98 -2.62 -9.92
C THR A 38 -20.95 -1.65 -9.33
N PRO A 39 -20.60 -1.77 -8.04
CA PRO A 39 -19.54 -0.97 -7.47
C PRO A 39 -18.25 -1.15 -8.28
N GLU A 40 -17.56 -0.05 -8.58
CA GLU A 40 -16.26 -0.08 -9.26
C GLU A 40 -15.20 -0.80 -8.40
N TYR A 41 -15.33 -0.67 -7.08
CA TYR A 41 -14.46 -1.29 -6.09
C TYR A 41 -15.26 -2.12 -5.10
N THR A 42 -14.62 -3.16 -4.58
CA THR A 42 -15.16 -4.10 -3.61
C THR A 42 -14.38 -4.06 -2.30
N ALA A 43 -14.93 -4.65 -1.25
CA ALA A 43 -14.22 -4.88 0.01
C ALA A 43 -12.90 -5.69 -0.18
N ALA A 44 -12.85 -6.56 -1.20
CA ALA A 44 -11.63 -7.31 -1.52
C ALA A 44 -10.54 -6.40 -2.11
N ASP A 45 -10.92 -5.39 -2.89
CA ASP A 45 -9.98 -4.41 -3.45
C ASP A 45 -9.38 -3.55 -2.34
N CYS A 46 -10.21 -3.12 -1.37
CA CYS A 46 -9.72 -2.43 -0.17
C CYS A 46 -8.76 -3.31 0.65
N ARG A 47 -9.13 -4.58 0.89
CA ARG A 47 -8.24 -5.52 1.60
C ARG A 47 -6.91 -5.69 0.88
N ALA A 48 -6.93 -5.86 -0.44
CA ALA A 48 -5.70 -6.01 -1.23
C ALA A 48 -4.83 -4.74 -1.19
N LEU A 49 -5.43 -3.55 -1.08
CA LEU A 49 -4.68 -2.31 -0.86
C LEU A 49 -4.03 -2.25 0.52
N LEU A 50 -4.77 -2.62 1.58
CA LEU A 50 -4.24 -2.72 2.94
C LEU A 50 -3.08 -3.73 3.01
N GLU A 51 -3.24 -4.89 2.38
CA GLU A 51 -2.20 -5.92 2.29
C GLU A 51 -0.93 -5.40 1.62
N ARG A 52 -1.06 -4.76 0.45
CA ARG A 52 0.09 -4.17 -0.24
C ARG A 52 0.76 -3.05 0.54
N SER A 53 -0.01 -2.28 1.32
CA SER A 53 0.55 -1.24 2.19
C SER A 53 1.40 -1.87 3.30
N TYR A 54 0.97 -3.01 3.84
CA TYR A 54 1.71 -3.78 4.81
C TYR A 54 2.98 -4.40 4.19
N GLU A 55 2.84 -5.11 3.07
CA GLU A 55 3.97 -5.76 2.34
C GLU A 55 5.02 -4.76 1.83
N ALA A 56 4.71 -3.46 1.82
CA ALA A 56 5.64 -2.39 1.47
C ALA A 56 6.30 -1.75 2.71
N ASP A 57 6.21 -2.39 3.88
CA ASP A 57 6.69 -1.92 5.18
C ASP A 57 6.21 -0.51 5.55
N ALA A 58 5.07 -0.11 5.00
CA ALA A 58 4.49 1.21 5.18
C ALA A 58 2.97 1.10 5.45
N PRO A 59 2.55 0.42 6.54
CA PRO A 59 1.14 0.31 6.89
C PRO A 59 0.57 1.71 7.13
N SER A 60 -0.46 2.06 6.36
CA SER A 60 -1.05 3.40 6.39
C SER A 60 -2.58 3.35 6.38
N ASP A 61 -3.20 4.43 6.86
CA ASP A 61 -4.65 4.59 6.76
C ASP A 61 -5.05 4.89 5.32
N VAL A 62 -5.62 3.88 4.65
CA VAL A 62 -6.11 3.98 3.27
C VAL A 62 -7.61 4.20 3.18
N SER A 63 -8.28 4.56 4.27
CA SER A 63 -9.75 4.76 4.31
C SER A 63 -10.25 5.78 3.29
N ALA A 64 -9.43 6.76 2.91
CA ALA A 64 -9.76 7.77 1.92
C ALA A 64 -9.47 7.36 0.46
N HIS A 65 -8.84 6.20 0.22
CA HIS A 65 -8.51 5.73 -1.13
C HIS A 65 -9.77 5.24 -1.87
N PRO A 66 -9.85 5.38 -3.20
CA PRO A 66 -11.02 4.96 -3.99
C PRO A 66 -11.47 3.52 -3.69
N GLU A 67 -10.52 2.63 -3.49
CA GLU A 67 -10.72 1.21 -3.17
C GLU A 67 -11.45 1.00 -1.83
N CYS A 68 -11.33 1.93 -0.87
CA CYS A 68 -11.84 1.81 0.50
C CYS A 68 -12.90 2.85 0.87
N ALA A 69 -12.94 4.01 0.22
CA ALA A 69 -13.73 5.18 0.61
C ALA A 69 -15.25 4.96 0.57
N HIS A 70 -15.69 3.93 -0.17
CA HIS A 70 -17.10 3.56 -0.26
C HIS A 70 -17.55 2.68 0.92
N LEU A 71 -16.62 2.15 1.71
CA LEU A 71 -16.93 1.26 2.82
C LEU A 71 -17.41 2.06 4.04
N PRO A 72 -18.46 1.58 4.74
CA PRO A 72 -18.75 2.01 6.10
C PRO A 72 -17.53 1.88 7.01
N HIS A 73 -17.42 2.79 7.98
CA HIS A 73 -16.26 2.84 8.87
C HIS A 73 -16.02 1.53 9.65
N ASP A 74 -17.08 0.92 10.16
CA ASP A 74 -17.02 -0.38 10.85
C ASP A 74 -16.49 -1.48 9.94
N GLN A 75 -16.98 -1.54 8.70
CA GLN A 75 -16.50 -2.51 7.71
C GLN A 75 -15.02 -2.29 7.35
N TYR A 76 -14.57 -1.04 7.22
CA TYR A 76 -13.16 -0.73 7.01
C TYR A 76 -12.29 -1.19 8.18
N ILE A 77 -12.70 -0.88 9.41
CA ILE A 77 -11.97 -1.29 10.62
C ILE A 77 -11.88 -2.82 10.73
N GLU A 78 -12.94 -3.55 10.39
CA GLU A 78 -12.91 -5.01 10.35
C GLU A 78 -11.88 -5.55 9.34
N LEU A 79 -11.82 -4.95 8.14
CA LEU A 79 -10.82 -5.33 7.13
C LEU A 79 -9.40 -5.02 7.57
N ALA A 80 -9.14 -3.80 8.06
CA ALA A 80 -7.83 -3.40 8.56
C ALA A 80 -7.38 -4.29 9.73
N SER A 81 -8.28 -4.57 10.67
CA SER A 81 -8.01 -5.48 11.79
C SER A 81 -7.72 -6.90 11.32
N SER A 82 -8.40 -7.38 10.27
CA SER A 82 -8.15 -8.70 9.71
C SER A 82 -6.79 -8.81 9.02
N VAL A 83 -6.29 -7.75 8.38
CA VAL A 83 -4.95 -7.73 7.78
C VAL A 83 -3.91 -7.74 8.89
N ILE A 84 -4.03 -6.85 9.87
CA ILE A 84 -3.11 -6.80 11.03
C ILE A 84 -3.09 -8.12 11.79
N ALA A 85 -4.25 -8.73 12.02
CA ALA A 85 -4.32 -10.02 12.70
C ALA A 85 -3.70 -11.17 11.87
N GLY A 86 -3.71 -11.06 10.54
CA GLY A 86 -3.06 -12.02 9.64
C GLY A 86 -1.55 -12.00 9.75
N HIS A 87 -0.98 -10.82 9.98
CA HIS A 87 0.47 -10.59 10.11
C HIS A 87 0.96 -10.47 11.56
N LYS A 88 0.11 -10.80 12.53
CA LYS A 88 0.40 -10.56 13.95
C LYS A 88 1.72 -11.19 14.41
N ASP A 89 1.97 -12.43 14.00
CA ASP A 89 3.15 -13.16 14.45
C ASP A 89 4.42 -12.56 13.83
N ASP A 90 4.36 -12.14 12.56
CA ASP A 90 5.44 -11.43 11.87
C ASP A 90 5.74 -10.10 12.57
N ILE A 91 4.71 -9.28 12.85
CA ILE A 91 4.85 -8.02 13.62
C ILE A 91 5.54 -8.24 14.97
N ILE A 92 5.19 -9.31 15.68
CA ILE A 92 5.79 -9.63 16.97
C ILE A 92 7.24 -10.08 16.81
N ASN A 93 7.54 -10.85 15.76
CA ASN A 93 8.87 -11.31 15.45
C ASN A 93 9.79 -10.14 15.08
N ASP A 94 9.35 -9.25 14.20
CA ASP A 94 10.09 -8.07 13.76
C ASP A 94 10.39 -7.16 14.94
N ALA A 95 9.39 -6.84 15.76
CA ALA A 95 9.60 -6.06 16.99
C ALA A 95 10.59 -6.73 17.96
N SER A 96 10.62 -8.06 18.02
CA SER A 96 11.57 -8.79 18.87
C SER A 96 13.00 -8.72 18.33
N ASN A 97 13.14 -8.80 17.00
CA ASN A 97 14.41 -8.65 16.29
C ASN A 97 14.96 -7.22 16.47
N GLU A 98 14.15 -6.20 16.24
CA GLU A 98 14.53 -4.79 16.43
C GLU A 98 15.02 -4.51 17.85
N ILE A 99 14.36 -5.05 18.88
CA ILE A 99 14.82 -4.92 20.28
C ILE A 99 16.22 -5.52 20.46
N ALA A 100 16.50 -6.67 19.83
CA ALA A 100 17.81 -7.30 19.92
C ALA A 100 18.87 -6.49 19.16
N TRP A 101 18.52 -5.95 18.00
CA TRP A 101 19.39 -5.11 17.19
C TRP A 101 19.70 -3.78 17.89
N ASP A 102 18.72 -3.17 18.55
CA ASP A 102 18.91 -1.98 19.39
C ASP A 102 19.91 -2.21 20.50
N GLN A 103 19.78 -3.34 21.21
CA GLN A 103 20.71 -3.69 22.28
C GLN A 103 22.12 -3.92 21.74
N ALA A 104 22.25 -4.55 20.58
CA ALA A 104 23.55 -4.75 19.93
C ALA A 104 24.16 -3.41 19.46
N TRP A 105 23.34 -2.52 18.90
CA TRP A 105 23.75 -1.19 18.49
C TRP A 105 24.24 -0.38 19.69
N ASP A 106 23.45 -0.29 20.75
CA ASP A 106 23.78 0.47 21.96
C ASP A 106 25.01 -0.08 22.70
N ALA A 107 25.31 -1.38 22.57
CA ALA A 107 26.52 -1.99 23.10
C ALA A 107 27.76 -1.72 22.22
N THR A 108 27.57 -1.32 20.96
CA THR A 108 28.64 -1.01 20.00
C THR A 108 29.21 0.39 20.30
N PRO A 109 30.54 0.57 20.38
CA PRO A 109 31.13 1.89 20.59
C PRO A 109 30.72 2.89 19.49
N THR A 110 30.48 4.15 19.86
CA THR A 110 30.04 5.20 18.93
C THR A 110 30.93 5.35 17.70
N GLU A 111 32.25 5.21 17.85
CA GLU A 111 33.19 5.26 16.71
C GLU A 111 32.92 4.14 15.68
N GLN A 112 32.48 2.97 16.13
CA GLN A 112 32.08 1.88 15.24
C GLN A 112 30.68 2.09 14.67
N GLN A 113 29.75 2.65 15.44
CA GLN A 113 28.43 3.04 14.94
C GLN A 113 28.56 4.03 13.77
N GLU A 114 29.41 5.06 13.89
CA GLU A 114 29.70 6.03 12.83
C GLU A 114 30.24 5.35 11.56
N VAL A 115 31.18 4.41 11.71
CA VAL A 115 31.72 3.64 10.58
C VAL A 115 30.64 2.80 9.91
N VAL A 116 29.76 2.16 10.68
CA VAL A 116 28.64 1.37 10.13
C VAL A 116 27.67 2.27 9.38
N CYS A 117 27.33 3.45 9.91
CA CYS A 117 26.45 4.40 9.24
C CYS A 117 27.05 4.93 7.93
N ASP A 118 28.33 5.34 7.94
CA ASP A 118 29.03 5.78 6.73
C ASP A 118 28.99 4.70 5.64
N ARG A 119 29.14 3.43 6.04
CA ARG A 119 29.05 2.29 5.14
C ARG A 119 27.65 1.99 4.64
N LEU A 120 26.64 2.03 5.51
CA LEU A 120 25.25 1.86 5.09
C LEU A 120 24.82 2.92 4.07
N ILE A 121 25.25 4.17 4.27
CA ILE A 121 24.97 5.28 3.34
C ILE A 121 25.74 5.12 2.02
N THR A 122 26.99 4.65 2.05
CA THR A 122 27.87 4.60 0.88
C THR A 122 27.68 3.33 0.05
N ASP A 123 27.65 2.18 0.72
CA ASP A 123 27.65 0.86 0.10
C ASP A 123 26.22 0.30 -0.03
N GLY A 124 25.30 0.75 0.83
CA GLY A 124 23.91 0.28 0.86
C GLY A 124 23.69 -0.93 1.76
N THR A 125 22.42 -1.15 2.11
CA THR A 125 21.96 -2.16 3.07
C THR A 125 22.26 -3.59 2.62
N ASP A 126 22.12 -3.89 1.33
CA ASP A 126 22.38 -5.23 0.78
C ASP A 126 23.85 -5.67 0.98
N ILE A 127 24.80 -4.77 0.74
CA ILE A 127 26.23 -5.07 0.86
C ILE A 127 26.61 -5.22 2.33
N VAL A 128 26.21 -4.25 3.16
CA VAL A 128 26.53 -4.29 4.59
C VAL A 128 25.84 -5.49 5.26
N GLY A 129 24.60 -5.79 4.89
CA GLY A 129 23.86 -6.96 5.38
C GLY A 129 24.55 -8.29 5.04
N GLN A 130 25.02 -8.45 3.80
CA GLN A 130 25.80 -9.64 3.43
C GLN A 130 27.09 -9.77 4.24
N GLU A 131 27.78 -8.66 4.50
CA GLU A 131 29.00 -8.70 5.30
C GLU A 131 28.74 -9.00 6.78
N LEU A 132 27.61 -8.55 7.32
CA LEU A 132 27.15 -8.91 8.67
C LEU A 132 26.86 -10.41 8.73
N ALA A 133 26.20 -10.97 7.71
CA ALA A 133 25.94 -12.41 7.61
C ALA A 133 27.24 -13.22 7.49
N ASP A 134 28.20 -12.77 6.68
CA ASP A 134 29.50 -13.43 6.50
C ASP A 134 30.37 -13.39 7.77
N ALA A 135 30.21 -12.34 8.58
CA ALA A 135 30.90 -12.19 9.86
C ALA A 135 30.22 -12.95 11.01
N ALA A 136 28.94 -13.31 10.87
CA ALA A 136 28.18 -14.02 11.88
C ALA A 136 28.65 -15.47 12.01
N ALA A 137 28.81 -15.95 13.25
CA ALA A 137 29.09 -17.37 13.50
C ALA A 137 27.91 -18.26 13.11
N GLU A 138 26.69 -17.76 13.31
CA GLU A 138 25.44 -18.39 12.92
C GLU A 138 24.53 -17.27 12.36
N PRO A 139 24.48 -17.08 11.03
CA PRO A 139 23.64 -16.05 10.44
C PRO A 139 22.16 -16.39 10.62
N SER A 140 21.34 -15.40 10.96
CA SER A 140 19.88 -15.55 11.11
C SER A 140 19.17 -15.56 9.75
N GLY A 141 19.77 -14.93 8.74
CA GLY A 141 19.13 -14.66 7.45
C GLY A 141 18.46 -13.29 7.38
N ASP A 142 18.42 -12.55 8.49
CA ASP A 142 17.77 -11.24 8.62
C ASP A 142 18.79 -10.09 8.59
N GLU A 143 20.06 -10.35 8.23
CA GLU A 143 21.12 -9.34 8.33
C GLU A 143 20.93 -8.17 7.36
N ALA A 144 20.26 -8.41 6.22
CA ALA A 144 19.86 -7.35 5.30
C ALA A 144 18.78 -6.44 5.94
N ASP A 145 17.82 -7.03 6.65
CA ASP A 145 16.75 -6.30 7.34
C ASP A 145 17.31 -5.53 8.54
N MET A 146 18.25 -6.13 9.29
CA MET A 146 19.01 -5.45 10.33
C MET A 146 19.79 -4.24 9.78
N ALA A 147 20.44 -4.40 8.62
CA ALA A 147 21.18 -3.32 7.98
C ALA A 147 20.23 -2.18 7.52
N ALA A 148 19.07 -2.53 6.96
CA ALA A 148 18.03 -1.56 6.60
C ALA A 148 17.49 -0.81 7.83
N TYR A 149 17.20 -1.54 8.91
CA TYR A 149 16.77 -0.97 10.18
C TYR A 149 17.81 0.02 10.75
N PHE A 150 19.08 -0.35 10.78
CA PHE A 150 20.12 0.58 11.26
C PHE A 150 20.25 1.82 10.39
N LEU A 151 20.13 1.70 9.07
CA LEU A 151 20.16 2.86 8.20
C LEU A 151 18.99 3.82 8.46
N ASP A 152 17.77 3.30 8.62
CA ASP A 152 16.57 4.13 8.77
C ASP A 152 16.45 4.75 10.17
N GLU A 153 16.72 3.96 11.22
CA GLU A 153 16.43 4.36 12.60
C GLU A 153 17.64 4.88 13.38
N LYS A 154 18.88 4.63 12.92
CA LYS A 154 20.10 4.96 13.69
C LYS A 154 21.02 6.02 13.07
N CYS A 155 21.03 6.24 11.76
CA CYS A 155 22.14 6.91 11.05
C CYS A 155 21.98 8.41 10.65
#